data_AF-A0A414KFA8-F1
#
_entry.id   AF-A0A414KFA8-F1
#
_cell.length_a   1.000
_cell.length_b   1.000
_cell.length_c   1.000
_cell.angle_alpha   90.00
_cell.angle_beta   90.00
_cell.angle_gamma   90.00
#
_symmetry.space_group_name_H-M   'P 1'
#
loop_
_entity.id
_entity.type
_entity.pdbx_description
1 polymer ?
#
loop_
_entity_poly.entity_id
_entity_poly.type
_entity_poly.pdbx_seq_one_letter_code
_entity_poly.pdbx_strand_id
1 'polypeptide(L)'
;MLGCLLPGKPILFYQFDLDQYNKTNGSYIDMETELWGDRCTEQEDLVHLIKDYAENGFQEKQKYAEMRKEYFAYIDHNNCQRTYEYIKSQGY
;
A
#
# COMPACT_ATOMS: atom_id res chain seq x y z
N MET A 1 8.74 -6.41 5.69
CA MET A 1 7.65 -5.41 5.73
C MET A 1 6.88 -5.32 4.40
N LEU A 2 7.53 -5.46 3.23
CA LEU A 2 6.84 -5.39 1.92
C LEU A 2 5.88 -6.55 1.58
N GLY A 3 6.00 -7.72 2.24
CA GLY A 3 5.22 -8.91 1.90
C GLY A 3 3.72 -8.83 2.23
N CYS A 4 3.31 -7.93 3.13
CA CYS A 4 1.91 -7.82 3.56
C CYS A 4 1.01 -7.03 2.58
N LEU A 5 1.61 -6.24 1.66
CA LEU A 5 0.88 -5.32 0.77
C LEU A 5 0.45 -5.96 -0.56
N LEU A 6 1.03 -7.10 -0.92
CA LEU A 6 0.83 -7.74 -2.23
C LEU A 6 -0.47 -8.54 -2.41
N PRO A 7 -1.05 -9.24 -1.41
CA PRO A 7 -2.11 -10.22 -1.66
C PRO A 7 -3.54 -9.65 -1.75
N GLY A 8 -3.73 -8.37 -2.10
CA GLY A 8 -5.07 -7.78 -2.24
C GLY A 8 -5.86 -7.68 -0.92
N LYS A 9 -5.13 -7.50 0.19
CA LYS A 9 -5.73 -7.29 1.50
C LYS A 9 -5.98 -5.80 1.75
N PRO A 10 -7.07 -5.44 2.45
CA PRO A 10 -7.32 -4.06 2.84
C PRO A 10 -6.20 -3.54 3.72
N ILE A 11 -5.79 -2.30 3.48
CA ILE A 11 -4.78 -1.58 4.24
C ILE A 11 -5.45 -0.40 4.91
N LEU A 12 -5.20 -0.23 6.20
CA LEU A 12 -5.62 0.92 6.99
C LEU A 12 -4.38 1.70 7.42
N PHE A 13 -4.36 2.99 7.10
CA PHE A 13 -3.32 3.92 7.49
C PHE A 13 -3.79 4.71 8.71
N TYR A 14 -3.24 4.40 9.87
CA TYR A 14 -3.47 5.17 11.10
C TYR A 14 -2.34 6.20 11.29
N GLN A 15 -2.61 7.45 10.92
CA GLN A 15 -1.61 8.51 10.83
C GLN A 15 -1.94 9.68 11.78
N PHE A 16 -2.03 9.38 13.07
CA PHE A 16 -2.39 10.36 14.12
C PHE A 16 -1.39 11.52 14.25
N ASP A 17 -0.14 11.35 13.79
CA ASP A 17 0.96 12.31 13.92
C ASP A 17 1.47 12.85 12.58
N LEU A 18 0.66 12.80 11.52
CA LEU A 18 1.08 13.17 10.16
C LEU A 18 1.71 14.56 10.07
N ASP A 19 1.15 15.55 10.77
CA ASP A 19 1.68 16.91 10.83
C ASP A 19 3.08 16.98 11.41
N GLN A 20 3.37 16.15 12.41
CA GLN A 20 4.69 16.06 13.02
C GLN A 20 5.67 15.34 12.09
N TYR A 21 5.23 14.25 11.47
CA TYR A 21 6.03 13.47 10.53
C TYR A 21 6.48 14.31 9.32
N ASN A 22 5.55 15.08 8.72
CA ASN A 22 5.83 15.91 7.55
C ASN A 22 6.86 17.02 7.82
N LYS A 23 6.90 17.55 9.05
CA LYS A 23 7.89 18.58 9.45
C LYS A 23 9.31 18.03 9.56
N THR A 24 9.48 16.75 9.83
CA THR A 24 10.79 16.15 10.12
C THR A 24 11.37 15.37 8.94
N ASN A 25 10.53 14.62 8.22
CA ASN A 25 11.00 13.68 7.21
C ASN A 25 10.55 14.04 5.80
N GLY A 26 9.41 14.75 5.67
CA GLY A 26 8.72 14.91 4.39
C GLY A 26 8.25 13.57 3.81
N SER A 27 7.47 13.63 2.72
CA SER A 27 7.01 12.44 2.00
C SER A 27 7.22 12.63 0.50
N TYR A 28 7.60 11.55 -0.18
CA TYR A 28 7.66 11.51 -1.65
C TYR A 28 6.27 11.33 -2.29
N ILE A 29 5.29 10.87 -1.50
CA ILE A 29 3.89 10.68 -1.91
C ILE A 29 2.97 11.54 -1.05
N ASP A 30 1.88 12.03 -1.63
CA ASP A 30 0.86 12.73 -0.87
C ASP A 30 0.09 11.73 0.02
N MET A 31 0.39 11.76 1.32
CA MET A 31 -0.21 10.86 2.31
C MET A 31 -1.70 11.14 2.55
N GLU A 32 -2.30 12.14 1.92
CA GLU A 32 -3.74 12.37 1.94
C GLU A 32 -4.45 11.74 0.74
N THR A 33 -3.85 11.85 -0.45
CA THR A 33 -4.53 11.57 -1.72
C THR A 33 -4.01 10.34 -2.47
N GLU A 34 -2.76 9.94 -2.21
CA GLU A 34 -2.05 8.90 -2.97
C GLU A 34 -1.97 7.55 -2.24
N LEU A 35 -2.74 7.37 -1.16
CA LEU A 35 -2.78 6.12 -0.40
C LEU A 35 -3.78 5.11 -1.00
N TRP A 36 -3.31 3.90 -1.28
CA TRP A 36 -4.14 2.76 -1.72
C TRP A 36 -4.80 2.01 -0.53
N GLY A 37 -5.29 2.76 0.45
CA GLY A 37 -5.98 2.25 1.64
C GLY A 37 -6.77 3.35 2.35
N ASP A 38 -7.65 2.99 3.28
CA ASP A 38 -8.36 4.01 4.05
C ASP A 38 -7.42 4.63 5.10
N ARG A 39 -7.55 5.93 5.33
CA ARG A 39 -6.76 6.69 6.29
C ARG A 39 -7.64 7.15 7.44
N CYS A 40 -7.11 7.12 8.66
CA CYS A 40 -7.72 7.70 9.85
C CYS A 40 -6.64 8.32 10.77
N THR A 41 -7.03 9.33 11.54
CA THR A 41 -6.18 9.97 12.56
C THR A 41 -6.71 9.70 13.97
N GLU A 42 -8.01 9.47 14.10
CA GLU A 42 -8.70 9.21 15.37
C GLU A 42 -8.84 7.71 15.65
N GLN A 43 -8.81 7.34 16.93
CA GLN A 43 -8.90 5.96 17.36
C GLN A 43 -10.29 5.37 17.10
N GLU A 44 -11.34 6.16 17.29
CA GLU A 44 -12.72 5.75 17.06
C GLU A 44 -12.92 5.35 15.59
N ASP A 45 -12.44 6.17 14.67
CA ASP A 45 -12.49 5.91 13.22
C ASP A 45 -11.73 4.64 12.85
N LEU A 46 -10.57 4.41 13.46
CA LEU A 46 -9.79 3.17 13.24
C LEU A 46 -10.62 1.94 13.64
N VAL A 47 -11.26 1.96 14.80
CA VAL A 47 -12.08 0.85 15.29
C VAL A 47 -13.29 0.62 14.38
N HIS A 48 -13.93 1.69 13.90
CA HIS A 48 -15.02 1.60 12.94
C HIS A 48 -14.56 0.96 11.62
N LEU A 49 -13.45 1.43 11.04
CA LEU A 49 -12.92 0.89 9.80
C LEU A 49 -12.52 -0.59 9.92
N ILE A 50 -11.93 -0.99 11.05
CA ILE A 50 -11.60 -2.41 11.30
C ILE A 50 -12.86 -3.27 11.31
N LYS A 51 -13.96 -2.80 11.95
CA LYS A 51 -15.24 -3.51 11.96
C LYS A 51 -15.83 -3.62 10.56
N ASP A 52 -15.86 -2.53 9.79
CA ASP A 52 -16.38 -2.53 8.42
C ASP A 52 -15.65 -3.56 7.54
N TYR A 53 -14.32 -3.62 7.65
CA TYR A 53 -13.53 -4.61 6.91
C TYR A 53 -13.71 -6.02 7.45
N ALA A 54 -13.91 -6.22 8.75
CA ALA A 54 -14.22 -7.53 9.32
C ALA A 54 -15.58 -8.06 8.81
N GLU A 55 -16.58 -7.18 8.73
CA GLU A 55 -17.92 -7.50 8.20
C GLU A 55 -17.88 -7.79 6.69
N ASN A 56 -17.03 -7.08 5.93
CA ASN A 56 -16.81 -7.32 4.50
C ASN A 56 -15.79 -8.45 4.21
N GLY A 57 -15.48 -9.31 5.18
CA GLY A 57 -14.59 -10.47 4.99
C GLY A 57 -13.15 -10.10 4.62
N PHE A 58 -12.68 -8.95 5.08
CA PHE A 58 -11.37 -8.36 4.77
C PHE A 58 -11.13 -8.25 3.25
N GLN A 59 -12.17 -7.90 2.51
CA GLN A 59 -12.02 -7.54 1.10
C GLN A 59 -11.68 -6.06 0.98
N GLU A 60 -10.67 -5.76 0.18
CA GLU A 60 -10.31 -4.39 -0.15
C GLU A 60 -11.36 -3.71 -1.03
N LYS A 61 -11.44 -2.38 -0.94
CA LYS A 61 -12.30 -1.59 -1.83
C LYS A 61 -11.72 -1.58 -3.25
N GLN A 62 -12.58 -1.67 -4.26
CA GLN A 62 -12.17 -1.72 -5.68
C GLN A 62 -11.25 -0.57 -6.09
N LYS A 63 -11.52 0.66 -5.63
CA LYS A 63 -10.66 1.83 -5.92
C LYS A 63 -9.20 1.60 -5.52
N TYR A 64 -8.96 0.89 -4.41
CA TYR A 64 -7.61 0.60 -3.93
C TYR A 64 -6.96 -0.53 -4.70
N ALA A 65 -7.74 -1.50 -5.18
CA ALA A 65 -7.26 -2.54 -6.09
C ALA A 65 -6.79 -1.93 -7.42
N GLU A 66 -7.47 -0.90 -7.92
CA GLU A 66 -7.11 -0.16 -9.13
C GLU A 66 -5.85 0.67 -8.91
N MET A 67 -5.80 1.50 -7.85
CA MET A 67 -4.60 2.27 -7.48
C MET A 67 -3.38 1.37 -7.30
N ARG A 68 -3.52 0.20 -6.66
CA ARG A 68 -2.40 -0.75 -6.48
C ARG A 68 -1.77 -1.15 -7.83
N LYS A 69 -2.56 -1.32 -8.89
CA LYS A 69 -2.01 -1.67 -10.21
C LYS A 69 -1.15 -0.55 -10.80
N GLU A 70 -1.40 0.70 -10.43
CA GLU A 70 -0.60 1.84 -10.86
C GLU A 70 0.73 1.92 -10.09
N TYR A 71 0.73 1.61 -8.79
CA TYR A 71 1.93 1.64 -7.96
C TYR A 71 2.85 0.42 -8.14
N PHE A 72 2.29 -0.75 -8.45
CA PHE A 72 3.07 -1.99 -8.57
C PHE A 72 3.06 -2.49 -10.03
N ALA A 73 4.16 -2.22 -10.74
CA ALA A 73 4.36 -2.70 -12.11
C ALA A 73 4.31 -4.23 -12.24
N TYR A 74 4.73 -4.96 -11.19
CA TYR A 74 4.71 -6.41 -11.15
C TYR A 74 4.31 -6.93 -9.77
N ILE A 75 3.28 -7.78 -9.73
CA ILE A 75 2.81 -8.50 -8.55
C ILE A 75 3.02 -9.99 -8.83
N ASP A 76 4.28 -10.42 -8.87
CA ASP A 76 4.67 -11.81 -9.09
C ASP A 76 5.96 -12.15 -8.32
N HIS A 77 6.42 -13.39 -8.44
CA HIS A 77 7.66 -13.88 -7.85
C HIS A 77 8.84 -13.90 -8.83
N ASN A 78 8.71 -13.24 -9.99
CA ASN A 78 9.65 -13.33 -11.10
C ASN A 78 10.65 -12.17 -11.14
N ASN A 79 10.69 -11.33 -10.10
CA ASN A 79 11.60 -10.18 -10.05
C ASN A 79 13.07 -10.60 -10.26
N CYS A 80 13.54 -11.64 -9.56
CA CYS A 80 14.91 -12.14 -9.72
C CYS A 80 15.18 -12.69 -11.13
N GLN A 81 14.20 -13.40 -11.71
CA GLN A 81 14.30 -13.92 -13.07
C GLN A 81 14.39 -12.78 -14.10
N ARG A 82 13.52 -11.78 -13.99
CA ARG A 82 13.54 -10.58 -14.86
C ARG A 82 14.88 -9.88 -14.82
N THR A 83 15.44 -9.68 -13.62
CA THR A 83 16.77 -9.07 -13.46
C THR A 83 17.87 -9.93 -14.08
N TYR A 84 17.83 -11.25 -13.86
CA TYR A 84 18.81 -12.18 -14.43
C TYR A 84 18.76 -12.19 -15.97
N GLU A 85 17.57 -12.30 -16.55
CA GLU A 85 17.36 -12.28 -18.00
C GLU A 85 17.83 -10.96 -18.61
N TYR A 86 17.54 -9.83 -17.96
CA TYR A 86 18.01 -8.52 -18.38
C TYR A 86 19.54 -8.43 -18.39
N ILE A 87 20.21 -8.85 -17.32
CA ILE A 87 21.69 -8.80 -17.23
C ILE A 87 22.31 -9.69 -18.31
N LYS A 88 21.81 -10.92 -18.46
CA LYS A 88 22.27 -11.85 -19.49
C LYS A 88 22.09 -11.29 -20.91
N SER A 89 20.99 -10.56 -21.16
CA SER A 89 20.75 -9.95 -22.47
C SER A 89 21.72 -8.79 -22.79
N GLN A 90 22.41 -8.24 -21.78
CA GLN A 90 23.45 -7.22 -21.98
C GLN A 90 24.84 -7.82 -22.28
N GLY A 91 24.98 -9.15 -22.36
CA GLY A 91 26.23 -9.82 -22.73
C GLY A 91 27.14 -10.20 -21.56
N TYR A 92 26.60 -10.24 -20.34
CA TYR A 92 27.24 -10.83 -19.15
C TYR A 92 26.94 -12.33 -19.03
#